data_AF-A0A6P0S6V2-F1
#
_entry.id   AF-A0A6P0S6V2-F1
#
_cell.length_a   1.000
_cell.length_b   1.000
_cell.length_c   1.000
_cell.angle_alpha   90.00
_cell.angle_beta   90.00
_cell.angle_gamma   90.00
#
_symmetry.space_group_name_H-M   'P 1'
#
loop_
_entity.id
_entity.type
_entity.pdbx_description
1 polymer ?
#
loop_
_entity_poly.entity_id
_entity_poly.type
_entity_poly.pdbx_seq_one_letter_code
_entity_poly.pdbx_strand_id
1 'polypeptide(L)' 'TDSGYDIINNFQLGQTTFVVGDVNTLSFADGANGAEIYQGGNLLATVSWQTASTFANNVNDIFV' A
#
# COMPACT_ATOMS: atom_id res chain seq x y z
N THR A 1 0.80 -3.81 -31.10
CA THR A 1 1.65 -4.46 -30.09
C THR A 1 2.50 -3.40 -29.46
N ASP A 2 2.20 -3.02 -28.22
CA ASP A 2 3.25 -2.59 -27.29
C ASP A 2 2.67 -2.51 -25.88
N SER A 3 2.90 -3.59 -25.14
CA SER A 3 2.76 -3.62 -23.69
C SER A 3 4.08 -3.12 -23.12
N GLY A 4 4.24 -1.79 -23.05
CA GLY A 4 5.42 -1.17 -22.43
C GLY A 4 5.29 -1.22 -20.91
N TYR A 5 6.04 -2.11 -20.26
CA TYR A 5 6.20 -2.11 -18.81
C TYR A 5 7.49 -1.38 -18.46
N ASP A 6 7.40 -0.35 -17.61
CA ASP A 6 8.54 0.41 -17.11
C ASP A 6 8.83 0.02 -15.66
N ILE A 7 10.12 -0.14 -15.31
CA ILE A 7 10.57 -0.44 -13.96
C ILE A 7 11.26 0.80 -13.40
N ILE A 8 10.60 1.49 -12.48
CA ILE A 8 11.18 2.65 -11.79
C ILE A 8 11.30 2.28 -10.32
N ASN A 9 12.53 2.30 -9.78
CA ASN A 9 12.80 2.11 -8.34
C ASN A 9 12.19 0.83 -7.74
N ASN A 10 12.41 -0.32 -8.40
CA ASN A 10 11.90 -1.62 -7.97
C ASN A 10 10.37 -1.78 -8.00
N PHE A 11 9.67 -0.86 -8.67
CA PHE A 11 8.24 -0.91 -8.94
C PHE A 11 8.01 -1.17 -10.42
N GLN A 12 7.29 -2.25 -10.73
CA GLN A 12 6.88 -2.64 -12.08
C GLN A 12 5.51 -2.05 -12.41
N LEU A 13 5.44 -1.18 -13.42
CA LEU A 13 4.16 -0.82 -14.04
C LEU A 13 3.62 -2.08 -14.72
N GLY A 14 2.41 -2.52 -14.37
CA GLY A 14 1.82 -3.77 -14.90
C GLY A 14 1.18 -4.73 -13.88
N GLN A 15 1.07 -4.33 -12.60
CA GLN A 15 0.34 -4.98 -11.48
C GLN A 15 1.26 -5.61 -10.43
N THR A 16 1.81 -4.80 -9.52
CA THR A 16 2.06 -5.26 -8.16
C THR A 16 0.69 -5.37 -7.47
N THR A 17 0.14 -6.58 -7.44
CA THR A 17 -1.07 -6.83 -6.64
C THR A 17 -0.66 -6.69 -5.18
N PHE A 18 -1.12 -5.61 -4.53
CA PHE A 18 -1.02 -5.51 -3.08
C PHE A 18 -2.02 -6.49 -2.48
N VAL A 19 -1.57 -7.72 -2.27
CA VAL A 19 -2.41 -8.80 -1.74
C VAL A 19 -2.52 -8.61 -0.24
N VAL A 20 -3.69 -8.14 0.19
CA VAL A 20 -4.07 -8.08 1.59
C VAL A 20 -4.92 -9.32 1.88
N GLY A 21 -4.54 -10.12 2.88
CA GLY A 21 -5.31 -11.32 3.23
C GLY A 21 -6.70 -10.99 3.78
N ASP A 22 -6.78 -10.01 4.68
CA ASP A 22 -8.03 -9.48 5.24
C ASP A 22 -7.83 -8.00 5.57
N VAL A 23 -8.65 -7.15 4.97
CA VAL A 23 -8.59 -5.69 5.14
C VAL A 23 -8.81 -5.30 6.61
N ASN A 24 -9.59 -6.08 7.37
CA ASN A 24 -9.85 -5.82 8.79
C ASN A 24 -8.62 -6.09 9.68
N THR A 25 -7.63 -6.80 9.16
CA THR A 25 -6.38 -7.10 9.87
C THR A 25 -5.26 -6.10 9.54
N LEU A 26 -5.55 -5.11 8.69
CA LEU A 26 -4.63 -4.03 8.42
C LEU A 26 -4.55 -3.07 9.60
N SER A 27 -3.35 -2.60 9.88
CA SER A 27 -3.11 -1.48 10.78
C SER A 27 -2.22 -0.45 10.11
N PHE A 28 -2.44 0.82 10.45
CA PHE A 28 -1.78 1.95 9.81
C PHE A 28 -1.02 2.77 10.86
N ALA A 29 0.20 3.18 10.55
CA ALA A 29 0.99 4.05 11.41
C ALA A 29 1.67 5.15 10.59
N ASP A 30 1.84 6.32 11.19
CA ASP A 30 2.61 7.40 10.58
C ASP A 30 4.11 7.10 10.79
N GLY A 31 4.81 6.82 9.70
CA GLY A 31 6.25 6.61 9.67
C GLY A 31 7.00 7.85 9.22
N ALA A 32 8.33 7.81 9.35
CA ALA A 32 9.21 8.91 8.93
C ALA A 32 9.12 9.21 7.42
N ASN A 33 8.69 8.23 6.61
CA ASN A 33 8.65 8.30 5.15
C ASN A 33 7.21 8.31 4.58
N GLY A 34 6.19 8.45 5.44
CA GLY A 34 4.77 8.42 5.04
C GLY A 34 3.96 7.39 5.84
N ALA A 35 2.80 7.01 5.31
CA ALA A 35 1.90 6.05 5.94
C ALA A 35 2.43 4.62 5.78
N GLU A 36 2.60 3.92 6.88
CA GLU A 36 3.04 2.52 6.92
C GLU A 36 1.82 1.62 7.10
N ILE A 37 1.71 0.61 6.24
CA ILE A 37 0.62 -0.37 6.22
C ILE A 37 1.15 -1.69 6.72
N TYR A 38 0.53 -2.23 7.76
CA TYR A 38 0.93 -3.48 8.40
C TYR A 38 -0.18 -4.51 8.34
N GLN A 39 0.19 -5.79 8.38
CA GLN A 39 -0.72 -6.90 8.62
C GLN A 39 -0.07 -7.89 9.59
N GLY A 40 -0.74 -8.14 10.73
CA GLY A 40 -0.22 -9.04 11.76
C GLY A 40 1.15 -8.63 12.31
N GLY A 41 1.47 -7.34 12.31
CA GLY A 41 2.76 -6.79 12.74
C GLY A 41 3.85 -6.74 11.66
N ASN A 42 3.61 -7.28 10.46
CA ASN A 42 4.54 -7.19 9.34
C ASN A 42 4.27 -5.94 8.50
N LEU A 43 5.32 -5.17 8.17
CA LEU A 43 5.21 -4.04 7.26
C LEU A 43 5.00 -4.55 5.83
N LEU A 44 3.87 -4.21 5.22
CA LEU A 44 3.53 -4.58 3.86
C LEU A 44 3.90 -3.50 2.85
N ALA A 45 3.68 -2.23 3.20
CA ALA A 45 3.97 -1.11 2.32
C ALA A 45 4.17 0.20 3.10
N THR A 46 4.91 1.12 2.49
CA THR A 46 4.99 2.53 2.91
C THR A 46 4.51 3.40 1.77
N VAL A 47 3.51 4.24 2.03
CA VAL A 47 2.97 5.18 1.06
C VAL A 47 3.42 6.58 1.41
N SER A 48 4.36 7.08 0.62
CA SER A 48 4.93 8.41 0.82
C SER A 48 3.90 9.52 0.70
N TRP A 49 4.11 10.59 1.47
CA TRP A 49 3.27 11.81 1.46
C TRP A 49 1.81 11.60 1.87
N GLN A 50 1.49 10.44 2.44
CA GLN A 50 0.19 10.15 3.03
C GLN A 50 0.31 9.98 4.54
N THR A 51 -0.82 10.10 5.23
CA THR A 51 -0.94 9.83 6.67
C THR A 51 -1.70 8.54 6.91
N ALA A 52 -1.41 7.88 8.03
CA ALA A 52 -2.10 6.67 8.47
C ALA A 52 -3.61 6.86 8.57
N SER A 53 -4.05 8.05 9.00
CA SER A 53 -5.47 8.41 9.09
C SER A 53 -6.20 8.37 7.74
N THR A 54 -5.52 8.73 6.64
CA THR A 54 -6.11 8.63 5.29
C THR A 54 -6.48 7.19 4.97
N PHE A 55 -5.60 6.23 5.29
CA PHE A 55 -5.88 4.82 5.08
C PHE A 55 -6.90 4.28 6.07
N ALA A 56 -6.75 4.59 7.37
CA ALA A 56 -7.67 4.11 8.41
C ALA A 56 -9.13 4.55 8.16
N ASN A 57 -9.33 5.79 7.70
CA ASN A 57 -10.68 6.33 7.47
C ASN A 57 -11.32 5.84 6.17
N ASN A 58 -10.53 5.44 5.17
CA ASN A 58 -11.00 5.09 3.83
C ASN A 58 -10.65 3.64 3.45
N VAL A 59 -10.33 2.79 4.43
CA VAL A 59 -9.75 1.47 4.18
C VAL A 59 -10.64 0.59 3.29
N ASN A 60 -11.95 0.65 3.50
CA ASN A 60 -12.93 -0.10 2.73
C ASN A 60 -13.05 0.41 1.29
N ASP A 61 -12.79 1.69 1.04
CA ASP A 61 -12.89 2.31 -0.28
C ASP A 61 -11.59 2.17 -1.08
N ILE A 62 -10.45 2.00 -0.40
CA ILE A 62 -9.12 1.85 -1.00
C ILE A 62 -8.87 0.41 -1.46
N PHE A 63 -9.33 -0.59 -0.70
CA PHE A 63 -9.04 -2.02 -0.93
C PHE A 63 -10.25 -2.84 -1.40
N VAL A 64 -11.20 -2.19 -2.10
CA VAL A 64 -12.34 -2.85 -2.80
C VAL A 64 -11.90 -3.82 -3.90
#